data_AF-A0A5J6QCH2-F1
#
_entry.id   AF-A0A5J6QCH2-F1
#
_cell.length_a   1.000
_cell.length_b   1.000
_cell.length_c   1.000
_cell.angle_alpha   90.00
_cell.angle_beta   90.00
_cell.angle_gamma   90.00
#
_symmetry.space_group_name_H-M   'P 1'
#
loop_
_entity.id
_entity.type
_entity.pdbx_description
1 polymer ?
#
loop_
_entity_poly.entity_id
_entity_poly.type
_entity_poly.pdbx_seq_one_letter_code
_entity_poly.pdbx_strand_id
1 'polypeptide(L)'
;MKKYISPFILLSIILLSTGCAITTDRYQATAVNQQTLKNLDVKMNVGKFKAKKTDHKVMCRLANNVALPDRKSFEGYIEDALIEELTMAGMYSKDSDVVINGYLNDTDVSSGVTDAHWTFDLTISNKNNEEINIVHKRDYSASFLGGVACGNDMPKSFMPTVQELIKKIVDHPKFESMFSAHTQ
;
A
#
# COMPACT_ATOMS: atom_id res chain seq x y z
N MET A 1 47.46 34.02 -19.92
CA MET A 1 46.30 34.53 -19.14
C MET A 1 45.65 33.35 -18.42
N LYS A 2 45.94 33.14 -17.13
CA LYS A 2 45.38 32.04 -16.33
C LYS A 2 44.03 32.50 -15.73
N LYS A 3 42.92 31.94 -16.19
CA LYS A 3 41.59 32.20 -15.62
C LYS A 3 41.47 31.45 -14.29
N TYR A 4 41.56 32.19 -13.19
CA TYR A 4 41.28 31.67 -11.84
C TYR A 4 39.77 31.52 -11.69
N ILE A 5 39.28 30.28 -11.78
CA ILE A 5 37.90 29.95 -11.42
C ILE A 5 37.82 30.03 -9.89
N SER A 6 37.04 30.97 -9.38
CA SER A 6 36.86 31.21 -7.95
C SER A 6 36.28 29.97 -7.26
N PRO A 7 36.85 29.50 -6.12
CA PRO A 7 36.37 28.32 -5.40
C PRO A 7 34.94 28.48 -4.85
N PHE A 8 34.42 29.71 -4.85
CA PHE A 8 33.05 30.02 -4.43
C PHE A 8 31.98 29.55 -5.43
N ILE A 9 32.32 29.44 -6.72
CA ILE A 9 31.38 29.02 -7.77
C ILE A 9 31.17 27.50 -7.76
N LEU A 10 32.15 26.73 -7.29
CA LEU A 10 32.05 25.26 -7.22
C LEU A 10 31.17 24.79 -6.07
N LEU A 11 31.00 25.60 -5.01
CA LEU A 11 30.25 25.23 -3.81
C LEU A 11 28.72 25.45 -3.95
N SER A 12 28.29 26.31 -4.88
CA SER A 12 26.85 26.61 -5.10
C SER A 12 26.10 25.55 -5.93
N ILE A 13 26.80 24.62 -6.59
CA ILE A 13 26.16 23.60 -7.46
C ILE A 13 25.74 22.33 -6.69
N ILE A 14 26.23 22.12 -5.47
CA ILE A 14 26.02 20.87 -4.70
C ILE A 14 24.75 20.91 -3.81
N LEU A 15 24.10 22.08 -3.66
CA LEU A 15 23.02 22.28 -2.67
C LEU A 15 21.58 22.07 -3.17
N LEU A 16 21.36 21.58 -4.40
CA LEU A 16 20.00 21.47 -4.98
C LEU A 16 19.54 20.05 -5.36
N SER A 17 20.29 18.99 -5.03
CA SER A 17 19.80 17.62 -5.26
C SER A 17 18.93 17.13 -4.10
N THR A 18 17.83 17.83 -3.79
CA THR A 18 16.72 17.18 -3.09
C THR A 18 16.03 16.28 -4.11
N GLY A 19 16.35 14.99 -4.11
CA GLY A 19 15.63 14.01 -4.93
C GLY A 19 14.16 14.00 -4.52
N CYS A 20 13.30 14.65 -5.30
CA CYS A 20 11.87 14.67 -5.05
C CYS A 20 11.34 13.26 -5.33
N ALA A 21 10.81 12.60 -4.30
CA ALA A 21 10.18 11.30 -4.49
C ALA A 21 8.86 11.47 -5.25
N ILE A 22 8.59 10.58 -6.20
CA ILE A 22 7.28 10.56 -6.86
C ILE A 22 6.32 9.86 -5.91
N THR A 23 5.24 10.52 -5.54
CA THR A 23 4.28 9.97 -4.59
C THR A 23 3.19 9.18 -5.29
N THR A 24 2.78 8.04 -4.71
CA THR A 24 1.55 7.35 -5.13
C THR A 24 0.32 8.18 -4.77
N ASP A 25 -0.83 7.81 -5.34
CA ASP A 25 -2.11 8.38 -4.93
C ASP A 25 -2.43 8.02 -3.47
N ARG A 26 -3.26 8.86 -2.82
CA ARG A 26 -3.90 8.52 -1.56
C ARG A 26 -4.99 7.49 -1.81
N TYR A 27 -5.25 6.65 -0.83
CA TYR A 27 -6.28 5.63 -0.94
C TYR A 27 -7.66 6.26 -1.17
N GLN A 28 -8.50 5.54 -1.90
CA GLN A 28 -9.91 5.85 -2.11
C GLN A 28 -10.70 4.54 -2.05
N ALA A 29 -11.68 4.48 -1.16
CA ALA A 29 -12.57 3.32 -1.04
C ALA A 29 -13.37 3.03 -2.32
N THR A 30 -13.68 1.77 -2.59
CA THR A 30 -14.42 1.35 -3.79
C THR A 30 -15.84 0.92 -3.47
N ALA A 31 -16.78 1.22 -4.36
CA ALA A 31 -18.17 0.76 -4.21
C ALA A 31 -18.28 -0.76 -4.16
N VAL A 32 -17.39 -1.49 -4.85
CA VAL A 32 -17.38 -2.96 -4.88
C VAL A 32 -17.00 -3.53 -3.53
N ASN A 33 -15.90 -3.06 -2.92
CA ASN A 33 -15.47 -3.52 -1.60
C ASN A 33 -16.51 -3.16 -0.52
N GLN A 34 -17.05 -1.94 -0.60
CA GLN A 34 -18.11 -1.49 0.31
C GLN A 34 -19.36 -2.37 0.25
N GLN A 35 -19.75 -2.82 -0.94
CA GLN A 35 -20.91 -3.69 -1.09
C GLN A 35 -20.68 -5.07 -0.45
N THR A 36 -19.48 -5.66 -0.60
CA THR A 36 -19.13 -6.91 0.10
C THR A 36 -19.17 -6.69 1.62
N LEU A 37 -18.51 -5.64 2.11
CA LEU A 37 -18.40 -5.36 3.55
C LEU A 37 -19.76 -5.10 4.22
N LYS A 38 -20.66 -4.37 3.55
CA LYS A 38 -22.01 -4.10 4.07
C LYS A 38 -22.84 -5.35 4.33
N ASN A 39 -22.55 -6.44 3.62
CA ASN A 39 -23.29 -7.70 3.79
C ASN A 39 -22.88 -8.49 5.04
N LEU A 40 -21.74 -8.15 5.67
CA LEU A 40 -21.22 -8.87 6.84
C LEU A 40 -21.96 -8.54 8.15
N ASP A 41 -22.73 -7.44 8.18
CA ASP A 41 -23.52 -6.92 9.32
C ASP A 41 -22.80 -6.97 10.68
N VAL A 42 -21.50 -6.71 10.69
CA VAL A 42 -20.68 -6.69 11.92
C VAL A 42 -19.78 -5.47 11.94
N LYS A 43 -19.79 -4.77 13.08
CA LYS A 43 -18.88 -3.65 13.33
C LYS A 43 -17.48 -4.18 13.64
N MET A 44 -16.47 -3.64 12.98
CA MET A 44 -15.08 -4.10 13.11
C MET A 44 -14.15 -2.94 13.42
N ASN A 45 -13.13 -3.21 14.21
CA ASN A 45 -11.97 -2.35 14.39
C ASN A 45 -10.79 -2.89 13.55
N VAL A 46 -9.83 -2.03 13.25
CA VAL A 46 -8.58 -2.41 12.58
C VAL A 46 -7.43 -2.14 13.56
N GLY A 47 -6.72 -3.18 13.94
CA GLY A 47 -5.53 -3.09 14.77
C GLY A 47 -4.34 -2.54 13.99
N LYS A 48 -3.25 -2.21 14.69
CA LYS A 48 -2.02 -1.74 14.05
C LYS A 48 -1.41 -2.85 13.19
N PHE A 49 -1.29 -2.61 11.88
CA PHE A 49 -0.61 -3.50 10.98
C PHE A 49 0.90 -3.40 11.20
N LYS A 50 1.55 -4.56 11.17
CA LYS A 50 3.01 -4.71 11.32
C LYS A 50 3.58 -5.28 10.03
N ALA A 51 4.89 -5.22 9.87
CA ALA A 51 5.57 -5.81 8.74
C ALA A 51 6.85 -6.51 9.18
N LYS A 52 7.25 -7.54 8.41
CA LYS A 52 8.58 -8.13 8.50
C LYS A 52 9.67 -7.09 8.19
N LYS A 53 9.41 -6.23 7.20
CA LYS A 53 10.24 -5.10 6.83
C LYS A 53 9.34 -3.89 6.57
N THR A 54 9.47 -2.87 7.42
CA THR A 54 8.80 -1.58 7.21
C THR A 54 9.57 -0.74 6.19
N ASP A 55 8.88 -0.32 5.14
CA ASP A 55 9.37 0.67 4.18
C ASP A 55 8.19 1.53 3.69
N HIS A 56 8.47 2.67 3.10
CA HIS A 56 7.48 3.63 2.59
C HIS A 56 7.75 4.02 1.14
N LYS A 57 8.76 3.42 0.51
CA LYS A 57 9.17 3.72 -0.85
C LYS A 57 9.89 2.54 -1.48
N VAL A 58 9.93 2.53 -2.80
CA VAL A 58 10.71 1.58 -3.59
C VAL A 58 11.47 2.29 -4.69
N MET A 59 12.62 1.74 -5.07
CA MET A 59 13.43 2.26 -6.16
C MET A 59 12.85 1.81 -7.50
N CYS A 60 12.49 2.75 -8.35
CA CYS A 60 12.06 2.48 -9.72
C CYS A 60 13.23 2.67 -10.68
N ARG A 61 13.65 1.57 -11.33
CA ARG A 61 14.71 1.49 -12.36
C ARG A 61 16.01 2.24 -12.02
N LEU A 62 16.41 2.23 -10.74
CA LEU A 62 17.58 2.97 -10.23
C LEU A 62 17.55 4.48 -10.51
N ALA A 63 16.39 5.03 -10.91
CA ALA A 63 16.24 6.41 -11.34
C ALA A 63 15.59 7.26 -10.25
N ASN A 64 14.42 6.84 -9.76
CA ASN A 64 13.65 7.59 -8.77
C ASN A 64 13.02 6.67 -7.74
N ASN A 65 12.83 7.18 -6.52
CA ASN A 65 12.00 6.51 -5.54
C ASN A 65 10.53 6.82 -5.80
N VAL A 66 9.70 5.79 -5.85
CA VAL A 66 8.25 5.90 -5.74
C VAL A 66 7.90 5.70 -4.26
N ALA A 67 7.32 6.72 -3.64
CA ALA A 67 7.04 6.76 -2.20
C ALA A 67 5.54 6.86 -1.92
N LEU A 68 5.11 6.38 -0.75
CA LEU A 68 3.74 6.59 -0.30
C LEU A 68 3.56 8.00 0.30
N PRO A 69 2.35 8.58 0.23
CA PRO A 69 2.02 9.85 0.86
C PRO A 69 2.42 9.90 2.34
N ASP A 70 2.85 11.06 2.79
CA ASP A 70 3.20 11.35 4.20
C ASP A 70 4.24 10.41 4.82
N ARG A 71 5.04 9.71 3.98
CA ARG A 71 5.99 8.66 4.39
C ARG A 71 5.32 7.51 5.15
N LYS A 72 4.03 7.27 4.89
CA LYS A 72 3.29 6.12 5.41
C LYS A 72 3.98 4.83 4.96
N SER A 73 4.12 3.86 5.85
CA SER A 73 4.67 2.55 5.46
C SER A 73 3.67 1.74 4.63
N PHE A 74 4.13 0.74 3.89
CA PHE A 74 3.25 -0.12 3.08
C PHE A 74 2.15 -0.77 3.93
N GLU A 75 2.50 -1.36 5.06
CA GLU A 75 1.54 -1.95 6.00
C GLU A 75 0.61 -0.89 6.60
N GLY A 76 1.11 0.32 6.85
CA GLY A 76 0.29 1.43 7.35
C GLY A 76 -0.69 1.96 6.30
N TYR A 77 -0.33 1.93 5.03
CA TYR A 77 -1.24 2.31 3.95
C TYR A 77 -2.35 1.29 3.78
N ILE A 78 -2.04 -0.02 3.88
CA ILE A 78 -3.04 -1.10 3.82
C ILE A 78 -3.98 -1.04 5.03
N GLU A 79 -3.46 -0.73 6.23
CA GLU A 79 -4.25 -0.47 7.43
C GLU A 79 -5.24 0.68 7.22
N ASP A 80 -4.75 1.86 6.78
CA ASP A 80 -5.59 3.03 6.53
C ASP A 80 -6.64 2.73 5.45
N ALA A 81 -6.27 2.00 4.39
CA ALA A 81 -7.17 1.59 3.33
C ALA A 81 -8.32 0.71 3.84
N LEU A 82 -8.03 -0.25 4.71
CA LEU A 82 -9.05 -1.12 5.30
C LEU A 82 -9.98 -0.33 6.25
N ILE A 83 -9.42 0.59 7.04
CA ILE A 83 -10.21 1.51 7.89
C ILE A 83 -11.16 2.34 7.02
N GLU A 84 -10.67 2.89 5.90
CA GLU A 84 -11.48 3.71 5.01
C GLU A 84 -12.61 2.91 4.36
N GLU A 85 -12.32 1.70 3.85
CA GLU A 85 -13.35 0.81 3.27
C GLU A 85 -14.43 0.46 4.29
N LEU A 86 -14.03 0.08 5.52
CA LEU A 86 -14.96 -0.21 6.60
C LEU A 86 -15.76 1.04 7.02
N THR A 87 -15.13 2.22 7.06
CA THR A 87 -15.80 3.47 7.42
C THR A 87 -16.87 3.82 6.39
N MET A 88 -16.52 3.75 5.11
CA MET A 88 -17.43 4.03 4.00
C MET A 88 -18.52 2.97 3.85
N ALA A 89 -18.23 1.72 4.22
CA ALA A 89 -19.22 0.66 4.34
C ALA A 89 -20.15 0.84 5.56
N GLY A 90 -19.81 1.74 6.48
CA GLY A 90 -20.51 1.88 7.76
C GLY A 90 -20.25 0.73 8.72
N MET A 91 -19.19 -0.06 8.52
CA MET A 91 -18.81 -1.21 9.35
C MET A 91 -17.68 -0.89 10.33
N TYR A 92 -16.96 0.23 10.19
CA TYR A 92 -15.90 0.60 11.13
C TYR A 92 -16.47 1.02 12.50
N SER A 93 -15.85 0.54 13.58
CA SER A 93 -16.02 1.03 14.94
C SER A 93 -14.73 0.85 15.72
N LYS A 94 -14.15 1.96 16.20
CA LYS A 94 -12.95 1.95 17.05
C LYS A 94 -13.12 1.17 18.36
N ASP A 95 -14.36 1.04 18.84
CA ASP A 95 -14.72 0.41 20.11
C ASP A 95 -15.19 -1.05 19.90
N SER A 96 -15.08 -1.60 18.68
CA SER A 96 -15.45 -3.00 18.42
C SER A 96 -14.43 -3.99 18.99
N ASP A 97 -14.95 -5.05 19.60
CA ASP A 97 -14.19 -6.21 20.06
C ASP A 97 -13.79 -7.18 18.93
N VAL A 98 -14.30 -6.97 17.71
CA VAL A 98 -13.89 -7.66 16.48
C VAL A 98 -12.77 -6.85 15.85
N VAL A 99 -11.53 -7.30 16.04
CA VAL A 99 -10.33 -6.59 15.59
C VAL A 99 -9.67 -7.36 14.45
N ILE A 100 -9.53 -6.71 13.29
CA ILE A 100 -8.74 -7.20 12.18
C ILE A 100 -7.29 -6.76 12.39
N ASN A 101 -6.37 -7.72 12.50
CA ASN A 101 -4.94 -7.46 12.55
C ASN A 101 -4.29 -7.86 11.23
N GLY A 102 -3.19 -7.20 10.88
CA GLY A 102 -2.42 -7.46 9.68
C GLY A 102 -0.93 -7.57 9.95
N TYR A 103 -0.29 -8.53 9.28
CA TYR A 103 1.15 -8.68 9.25
C TYR A 103 1.62 -8.83 7.81
N LEU A 104 2.31 -7.81 7.31
CA LEU A 104 2.88 -7.78 5.97
C LEU A 104 4.16 -8.61 5.95
N ASN A 105 4.07 -9.80 5.37
CA ASN A 105 5.15 -10.77 5.28
C ASN A 105 6.22 -10.31 4.29
N ASP A 106 5.77 -9.81 3.14
CA ASP A 106 6.65 -9.38 2.05
C ASP A 106 5.99 -8.34 1.14
N THR A 107 6.85 -7.54 0.49
CA THR A 107 6.46 -6.63 -0.59
C THR A 107 7.47 -6.79 -1.71
N ASP A 108 7.04 -7.43 -2.79
CA ASP A 108 7.84 -7.62 -3.99
C ASP A 108 7.33 -6.70 -5.10
N VAL A 109 8.26 -6.09 -5.82
CA VAL A 109 7.94 -5.07 -6.82
C VAL A 109 8.88 -5.16 -8.00
N SER A 110 8.30 -5.04 -9.19
CA SER A 110 9.07 -4.80 -10.40
C SER A 110 8.49 -3.60 -11.14
N SER A 111 9.41 -2.85 -11.75
CA SER A 111 9.10 -1.76 -12.68
C SER A 111 9.61 -2.06 -14.08
N GLY A 112 10.01 -3.30 -14.35
CA GLY A 112 10.51 -3.71 -15.66
C GLY A 112 9.41 -3.69 -16.73
N VAL A 113 9.82 -3.59 -17.99
CA VAL A 113 8.87 -3.38 -19.11
C VAL A 113 7.99 -4.61 -19.35
N THR A 114 8.51 -5.81 -19.05
CA THR A 114 7.84 -7.09 -19.32
C THR A 114 7.26 -7.76 -18.08
N ASP A 115 7.58 -7.25 -16.91
CA ASP A 115 7.29 -7.88 -15.62
C ASP A 115 6.87 -6.86 -14.56
N ALA A 116 6.43 -5.66 -14.94
CA ALA A 116 5.99 -4.64 -13.98
C ALA A 116 4.80 -5.12 -13.14
N HIS A 117 4.98 -5.13 -11.82
CA HIS A 117 3.97 -5.60 -10.89
C HIS A 117 4.20 -5.08 -9.47
N TRP A 118 3.15 -5.22 -8.66
CA TRP A 118 3.20 -5.14 -7.21
C TRP A 118 2.69 -6.47 -6.65
N THR A 119 3.43 -7.05 -5.72
CA THR A 119 3.03 -8.26 -4.98
C THR A 119 3.07 -7.98 -3.48
N PHE A 120 1.97 -8.28 -2.81
CA PHE A 120 1.86 -8.24 -1.35
C PHE A 120 1.57 -9.63 -0.82
N ASP A 121 2.35 -10.05 0.18
CA ASP A 121 2.08 -11.22 1.00
C ASP A 121 1.67 -10.74 2.39
N LEU A 122 0.39 -10.91 2.73
CA LEU A 122 -0.23 -10.35 3.92
C LEU A 122 -0.98 -11.44 4.69
N THR A 123 -0.61 -11.61 5.97
CA THR A 123 -1.40 -12.39 6.91
C THR A 123 -2.43 -11.48 7.59
N ILE A 124 -3.69 -11.88 7.55
CA ILE A 124 -4.78 -11.27 8.33
C ILE A 124 -5.15 -12.20 9.47
N SER A 125 -5.34 -11.65 10.67
CA SER A 125 -5.68 -12.44 11.85
C SER A 125 -6.71 -11.76 12.76
N ASN A 126 -7.36 -12.56 13.61
CA ASN A 126 -8.25 -12.09 14.67
C ASN A 126 -7.63 -12.33 16.06
N LYS A 127 -8.36 -11.94 17.11
CA LYS A 127 -7.91 -12.14 18.51
C LYS A 127 -7.84 -13.60 18.96
N ASN A 128 -8.46 -14.52 18.22
CA ASN A 128 -8.49 -15.95 18.52
C ASN A 128 -7.30 -16.70 17.90
N ASN A 129 -6.34 -15.98 17.31
CA ASN A 129 -5.22 -16.53 16.53
C ASN A 129 -5.66 -17.33 15.30
N GLU A 130 -6.87 -17.07 14.79
CA GLU A 130 -7.26 -17.54 13.46
C GLU A 130 -6.61 -16.63 12.42
N GLU A 131 -6.04 -17.22 11.37
CA GLU A 131 -5.29 -16.48 10.37
C GLU A 131 -5.62 -16.94 8.95
N ILE A 132 -5.55 -16.00 8.01
CA ILE A 132 -5.57 -16.24 6.58
C ILE A 132 -4.37 -15.54 5.95
N ASN A 133 -3.66 -16.25 5.07
CA ASN A 133 -2.60 -15.65 4.28
C ASN A 133 -3.11 -15.28 2.88
N ILE A 134 -2.90 -14.03 2.48
CA ILE A 134 -3.27 -13.53 1.16
C ILE A 134 -2.00 -13.09 0.42
N VAL A 135 -1.69 -13.79 -0.67
CA VAL A 135 -0.72 -13.32 -1.67
C VAL A 135 -1.48 -12.70 -2.84
N HIS A 136 -1.31 -11.40 -3.06
CA HIS A 136 -1.93 -10.69 -4.19
C HIS A 136 -0.84 -10.05 -5.05
N LYS A 137 -0.81 -10.46 -6.32
CA LYS A 137 0.01 -9.86 -7.36
C LYS A 137 -0.90 -9.13 -8.34
N ARG A 138 -0.55 -7.88 -8.65
CA ARG A 138 -1.17 -7.10 -9.73
C ARG A 138 -0.09 -6.66 -10.71
N ASP A 139 -0.18 -7.17 -11.93
CA ASP A 139 0.63 -6.69 -13.05
C ASP A 139 0.10 -5.33 -13.55
N TYR A 140 0.98 -4.47 -14.03
CA TYR A 140 0.63 -3.22 -14.67
C TYR A 140 1.52 -2.95 -15.89
N SER A 141 0.98 -2.24 -16.88
CA SER A 141 1.77 -1.85 -18.05
C SER A 141 2.77 -0.75 -17.67
N ALA A 142 4.06 -1.04 -17.79
CA ALA A 142 5.11 -0.04 -17.58
C ALA A 142 5.73 0.39 -18.92
N SER A 143 5.78 1.70 -19.14
CA SER A 143 6.39 2.28 -20.33
C SER A 143 7.88 1.93 -20.47
N PHE A 144 8.39 1.84 -21.70
CA PHE A 144 9.83 1.70 -21.94
C PHE A 144 10.61 2.91 -21.41
N LEU A 145 10.08 4.13 -21.62
CA LEU A 145 10.66 5.36 -21.09
C LEU A 145 10.58 5.38 -19.56
N GLY A 146 11.75 5.30 -18.89
CA GLY A 146 11.84 5.22 -17.44
C GLY A 146 11.21 6.40 -16.70
N GLY A 147 11.29 7.61 -17.26
CA GLY A 147 10.62 8.78 -16.69
C GLY A 147 9.09 8.64 -16.63
N VAL A 148 8.48 8.01 -17.64
CA VAL A 148 7.03 7.75 -17.65
C VAL A 148 6.69 6.58 -16.74
N ALA A 149 7.45 5.49 -16.81
CA ALA A 149 7.24 4.32 -15.96
C ALA A 149 7.29 4.66 -14.47
N CYS A 150 8.32 5.40 -14.05
CA CYS A 150 8.53 5.77 -12.65
C CYS A 150 7.75 7.01 -12.21
N GLY A 151 7.46 7.93 -13.14
CA GLY A 151 6.75 9.18 -12.85
C GLY A 151 5.23 9.04 -12.91
N ASN A 152 4.70 8.02 -13.59
CA ASN A 152 3.28 7.87 -13.85
C ASN A 152 2.78 6.44 -13.66
N ASP A 153 3.36 5.47 -14.37
CA ASP A 153 2.74 4.14 -14.49
C ASP A 153 2.77 3.37 -13.16
N MET A 154 3.94 3.32 -12.52
CA MET A 154 4.13 2.63 -11.24
C MET A 154 3.44 3.35 -10.06
N PRO A 155 3.52 4.68 -9.89
CA PRO A 155 2.77 5.37 -8.83
C PRO A 155 1.25 5.20 -8.93
N LYS A 156 0.68 5.32 -10.14
CA LYS A 156 -0.77 5.19 -10.36
C LYS A 156 -1.29 3.77 -10.26
N SER A 157 -0.42 2.76 -10.41
CA SER A 157 -0.82 1.36 -10.26
C SER A 157 -0.97 0.95 -8.79
N PHE A 158 -0.36 1.67 -7.85
CA PHE A 158 -0.32 1.29 -6.45
C PHE A 158 -1.70 1.26 -5.76
N MET A 159 -2.48 2.36 -5.85
CA MET A 159 -3.80 2.42 -5.20
C MET A 159 -4.75 1.31 -5.71
N PRO A 160 -4.89 1.08 -7.03
CA PRO A 160 -5.67 -0.05 -7.55
C PRO A 160 -5.18 -1.41 -7.04
N THR A 161 -3.88 -1.63 -6.90
CA THR A 161 -3.35 -2.87 -6.30
C THR A 161 -3.86 -3.07 -4.87
N VAL A 162 -3.85 -2.01 -4.05
CA VAL A 162 -4.34 -2.11 -2.67
C VAL A 162 -5.86 -2.34 -2.65
N GLN A 163 -6.62 -1.70 -3.55
CA GLN A 163 -8.07 -1.94 -3.67
C GLN A 163 -8.37 -3.41 -4.01
N GLU A 164 -7.61 -4.02 -4.92
CA GLU A 164 -7.74 -5.43 -5.29
C GLU A 164 -7.26 -6.39 -4.17
N LEU A 165 -6.21 -6.03 -3.44
CA LEU A 165 -5.78 -6.75 -2.24
C LEU A 165 -6.90 -6.76 -1.18
N ILE A 166 -7.49 -5.59 -0.88
CA ILE A 166 -8.59 -5.48 0.08
C ILE A 166 -9.79 -6.29 -0.38
N LYS A 167 -10.13 -6.23 -1.67
CA LYS A 167 -11.17 -7.09 -2.26
C LYS A 167 -10.89 -8.56 -1.97
N LYS A 168 -9.66 -9.02 -2.21
CA LYS A 168 -9.26 -10.41 -2.00
C LYS A 168 -9.30 -10.82 -0.52
N ILE A 169 -9.05 -9.89 0.40
CA ILE A 169 -9.18 -10.11 1.84
C ILE A 169 -10.65 -10.31 2.22
N VAL A 170 -11.53 -9.38 1.84
CA VAL A 170 -12.94 -9.40 2.27
C VAL A 170 -13.77 -10.47 1.56
N ASP A 171 -13.39 -10.85 0.34
CA ASP A 171 -14.01 -11.96 -0.40
C ASP A 171 -13.42 -13.34 0.01
N HIS A 172 -12.42 -13.38 0.89
CA HIS A 172 -11.80 -14.65 1.27
C HIS A 172 -12.84 -15.54 1.99
N PRO A 173 -12.99 -16.84 1.64
CA PRO A 173 -14.07 -17.69 2.16
C PRO A 173 -14.13 -17.83 3.68
N LYS A 174 -13.02 -17.60 4.38
CA LYS A 174 -12.93 -17.64 5.84
C LYS A 174 -13.13 -16.27 6.52
N PHE A 175 -13.14 -15.18 5.76
CA PHE A 175 -13.16 -13.82 6.33
C PHE A 175 -14.40 -13.62 7.20
N GLU A 176 -15.59 -13.86 6.65
CA GLU A 176 -16.85 -13.74 7.39
C GLU A 176 -16.87 -14.65 8.62
N SER A 177 -16.51 -15.93 8.49
CA SER A 177 -16.51 -16.84 9.66
C SER A 177 -15.55 -16.40 10.78
N MET A 178 -14.42 -15.76 10.44
CA MET A 178 -13.42 -15.31 11.41
C MET A 178 -13.83 -14.03 12.14
N PHE A 179 -14.65 -13.18 11.51
CA PHE A 179 -14.95 -11.84 12.01
C PHE A 179 -16.44 -11.62 12.32
N SER A 180 -17.33 -12.49 11.84
CA SER A 180 -18.78 -12.42 12.08
C SER A 180 -19.31 -13.47 13.06
N ALA A 181 -18.43 -14.16 13.80
CA ALA A 181 -18.83 -15.20 14.74
C ALA A 181 -19.88 -14.69 15.74
N HIS A 182 -21.05 -15.30 15.68
CA HIS A 182 -22.28 -14.94 16.37
C HIS A 182 -22.08 -14.72 17.88
N THR A 183 -22.62 -13.60 18.37
CA THR A 183 -23.06 -13.50 19.76
C THR A 183 -24.01 -14.67 20.03
N GLN A 184 -23.57 -15.62 20.84
CA GLN A 184 -24.48 -16.58 21.46
C GLN A 184 -25.19 -15.93 22.64
#